data_AF-A0A2N7CCM6-F1
#
_entry.id   AF-A0A2N7CCM6-F1
#
_cell.length_a   1.000
_cell.length_b   1.000
_cell.length_c   1.000
_cell.angle_alpha   90.00
_cell.angle_beta   90.00
_cell.angle_gamma   90.00
#
_symmetry.space_group_name_H-M   'P 1'
#
loop_
_entity.id
_entity.type
_entity.pdbx_description
1 polymer ?
#
loop_
_entity_poly.entity_id
_entity_poly.type
_entity_poly.pdbx_seq_one_letter_code
_entity_poly.pdbx_strand_id
1 'polypeptide(L)'
;MSQLVFGNHPRLVFSSESEMYESIGYLARKRGLSILREDNHNQGAWGPEYRIYVYEPLDNASGAIRNKASKGVGNVVARINCNEFILLLFEKYGFVMGDSQNITSIRASIPSGYLSDFERGVAFAA
;
A
#
# COMPACT_ATOMS: atom_id res chain seq x y z
N MET A 1 0.67 17.16 10.14
CA MET A 1 1.29 16.94 8.82
C MET A 1 1.80 15.52 8.80
N SER A 2 1.22 14.68 7.96
CA SER A 2 1.67 13.33 7.67
C SER A 2 2.90 13.34 6.77
N GLN A 3 3.69 12.28 6.85
CA GLN A 3 4.78 12.01 5.93
C GLN A 3 4.21 11.66 4.54
N LEU A 4 4.75 12.26 3.47
CA LEU A 4 4.30 12.05 2.09
C LEU A 4 5.36 11.40 1.19
N VAL A 5 6.56 11.20 1.70
CA VAL A 5 7.69 10.60 0.97
C VAL A 5 8.19 9.41 1.76
N PHE A 6 8.27 8.24 1.12
CA PHE A 6 8.64 6.99 1.76
C PHE A 6 9.68 6.20 0.97
N GLY A 7 10.58 5.57 1.70
CA GLY A 7 11.60 4.65 1.22
C GLY A 7 12.71 5.31 0.41
N ASN A 8 13.52 4.44 -0.20
CA ASN A 8 14.66 4.80 -1.04
C ASN A 8 14.35 4.63 -2.54
N HIS A 9 15.25 5.10 -3.41
CA HIS A 9 15.03 5.22 -4.87
C HIS A 9 14.53 3.91 -5.55
N PRO A 10 13.50 3.99 -6.42
CA PRO A 10 12.59 5.13 -6.59
C PRO A 10 11.70 5.30 -5.35
N ARG A 11 11.59 6.52 -4.82
CA ARG A 11 10.78 6.80 -3.62
C ARG A 11 9.29 6.72 -3.92
N LEU A 12 8.49 6.33 -2.94
CA LEU A 12 7.04 6.53 -2.98
C LEU A 12 6.75 7.96 -2.57
N VAL A 13 6.16 8.75 -3.47
CA VAL A 13 5.87 10.17 -3.24
C VAL A 13 4.40 10.42 -3.49
N PHE A 14 3.68 10.83 -2.45
CA PHE A 14 2.33 11.35 -2.55
C PHE A 14 2.38 12.86 -2.76
N SER A 15 1.56 13.36 -3.67
CA SER A 15 1.42 14.80 -3.96
C SER A 15 0.70 15.55 -2.84
N SER A 16 -0.10 14.86 -2.03
CA SER A 16 -0.87 15.43 -0.92
C SER A 16 -1.30 14.35 0.09
N GLU A 17 -1.77 14.78 1.28
CA GLU A 17 -2.42 13.89 2.24
C GLU A 17 -3.69 13.25 1.64
N SER A 18 -4.46 13.98 0.83
CA SER A 18 -5.63 13.45 0.12
C SER A 18 -5.26 12.25 -0.78
N GLU A 19 -4.20 12.35 -1.59
CA GLU A 19 -3.74 11.22 -2.43
C GLU A 19 -3.26 10.04 -1.57
N MET A 20 -2.59 10.32 -0.44
CA MET A 20 -2.16 9.27 0.48
C MET A 20 -3.35 8.50 1.08
N TYR A 21 -4.37 9.19 1.58
CA TYR A 21 -5.55 8.54 2.17
C TYR A 21 -6.44 7.86 1.13
N GLU A 22 -6.55 8.41 -0.09
CA GLU A 22 -7.14 7.70 -1.23
C GLU A 22 -6.39 6.40 -1.52
N SER A 23 -5.06 6.44 -1.54
CA SER A 23 -4.24 5.25 -1.77
C SER A 23 -4.41 4.20 -0.67
N ILE A 24 -4.52 4.62 0.60
CA ILE A 24 -4.80 3.72 1.71
C ILE A 24 -6.17 3.06 1.55
N GLY A 25 -7.21 3.83 1.17
CA GLY A 25 -8.55 3.29 0.88
C GLY A 25 -8.55 2.28 -0.26
N TYR A 26 -7.84 2.59 -1.34
CA TYR A 26 -7.69 1.68 -2.47
C TYR A 26 -7.03 0.36 -2.04
N LEU A 27 -5.89 0.43 -1.35
CA LEU A 27 -5.17 -0.76 -0.89
C LEU A 27 -5.96 -1.58 0.14
N ALA A 28 -6.78 -0.94 0.98
CA ALA A 28 -7.59 -1.62 2.00
C ALA A 28 -8.72 -2.49 1.41
N ARG A 29 -9.21 -2.15 0.21
CA ARG A 29 -10.33 -2.86 -0.45
C ARG A 29 -9.91 -3.68 -1.65
N LYS A 30 -8.81 -3.32 -2.33
CA LYS A 30 -8.43 -3.91 -3.62
C LYS A 30 -8.30 -5.42 -3.51
N ARG A 31 -9.08 -6.12 -4.33
CA ARG A 31 -8.96 -7.56 -4.53
C ARG A 31 -7.68 -7.89 -5.30
N GLY A 32 -7.19 -9.11 -5.12
CA GLY A 32 -5.96 -9.54 -5.78
C GLY A 32 -4.74 -8.78 -5.27
N LEU A 33 -4.73 -8.39 -3.99
CA LEU A 33 -3.60 -7.77 -3.32
C LEU A 33 -3.21 -8.62 -2.12
N SER A 34 -1.92 -8.89 -1.92
CA SER A 34 -1.42 -9.56 -0.71
C SER A 34 -0.17 -8.87 -0.19
N ILE A 35 -0.10 -8.63 1.11
CA ILE A 35 1.11 -8.13 1.77
C ILE A 35 1.94 -9.31 2.25
N LEU A 36 3.20 -9.38 1.80
CA LEU A 36 4.12 -10.49 2.05
C LEU A 36 5.39 -9.98 2.69
N ARG A 37 5.96 -10.83 3.55
CA ARG A 37 7.28 -10.63 4.15
C ARG A 37 8.20 -11.59 3.45
N GLU A 38 9.18 -11.05 2.76
CA GLU A 38 10.26 -11.80 2.16
C GLU A 38 11.45 -11.77 3.11
N ASP A 39 11.79 -12.93 3.66
CA ASP A 39 12.95 -13.11 4.51
C ASP A 39 14.22 -13.31 3.67
N ASN A 40 14.50 -12.34 2.79
CA ASN A 40 15.73 -12.29 1.97
C ASN A 40 17.00 -12.11 2.83
N HIS A 41 16.87 -11.92 4.14
CA HIS A 41 17.97 -11.92 5.10
C HIS A 41 18.75 -13.25 5.09
N ASN A 42 18.08 -14.37 4.76
CA ASN A 42 18.75 -15.68 4.59
C ASN A 42 19.64 -15.75 3.34
N GLN A 43 19.62 -14.69 2.52
CA GLN A 43 20.37 -14.58 1.26
C GLN A 43 21.21 -13.28 1.20
N GLY A 44 21.49 -12.65 2.35
CA GLY A 44 22.43 -11.53 2.47
C GLY A 44 21.81 -10.12 2.48
N ALA A 45 20.48 -10.00 2.58
CA ALA A 45 19.84 -8.70 2.78
C ALA A 45 19.97 -8.20 4.23
N TRP A 46 19.98 -6.87 4.42
CA TRP A 46 20.20 -6.21 5.72
C TRP A 46 19.02 -6.33 6.69
N GLY A 47 17.86 -6.83 6.25
CA GLY A 47 16.66 -7.00 7.07
C GLY A 47 15.48 -7.59 6.30
N PRO A 48 14.34 -7.86 6.97
CA PRO A 48 13.14 -8.35 6.33
C PRO A 48 12.57 -7.32 5.34
N GLU A 49 12.10 -7.80 4.19
CA GLU A 49 11.53 -6.97 3.14
C GLU A 49 10.02 -7.21 3.06
N TYR A 50 9.22 -6.16 3.17
CA TYR A 50 7.78 -6.24 2.96
C TYR A 50 7.44 -5.80 1.54
N ARG A 51 6.56 -6.57 0.89
CA ARG A 51 6.07 -6.26 -0.45
C ARG A 51 4.57 -6.40 -0.51
N ILE A 52 3.95 -5.51 -1.27
CA ILE A 52 2.57 -5.67 -1.69
C ILE A 52 2.60 -6.32 -3.07
N TYR A 53 2.09 -7.54 -3.17
CA TYR A 53 1.90 -8.26 -4.42
C TYR A 53 0.53 -7.94 -4.97
N VAL A 54 0.48 -7.64 -6.27
CA VAL A 54 -0.75 -7.33 -6.99
C VAL A 54 -0.92 -8.37 -8.10
N TYR A 55 -2.03 -9.09 -8.07
CA TYR A 55 -2.40 -10.16 -9.00
C TYR A 55 -3.42 -9.69 -10.05
N GLU A 56 -4.00 -8.51 -9.87
CA GLU A 56 -4.88 -7.84 -10.81
C GLU A 56 -4.24 -6.52 -11.28
N PRO A 57 -4.69 -5.93 -12.41
CA PRO A 57 -4.27 -4.60 -12.81
C PRO A 57 -4.49 -3.55 -11.72
N LEU A 58 -3.57 -2.57 -11.66
CA LEU A 58 -3.65 -1.39 -10.78
C LEU A 58 -4.48 -0.25 -11.43
N ASP A 59 -5.55 -0.62 -12.13
CA ASP A 59 -6.45 0.36 -12.74
C ASP A 59 -7.06 1.25 -11.64
N ASN A 60 -7.18 2.55 -11.92
CA ASN A 60 -7.69 3.56 -10.99
C ASN A 60 -6.88 3.77 -9.69
N ALA A 61 -5.76 3.06 -9.50
CA ALA A 61 -4.83 3.39 -8.43
C ALA A 61 -4.26 4.81 -8.61
N SER A 62 -3.90 5.45 -7.50
CA SER A 62 -3.30 6.79 -7.51
C SER A 62 -2.01 6.85 -8.34
N GLY A 63 -1.61 8.07 -8.72
CA GLY A 63 -0.35 8.28 -9.41
C GLY A 63 0.83 7.75 -8.60
N ALA A 64 0.85 8.04 -7.29
CA ALA A 64 1.88 7.57 -6.36
C ALA A 64 2.02 6.03 -6.36
N ILE A 65 0.90 5.30 -6.24
CA ILE A 65 0.92 3.83 -6.20
C ILE A 65 1.37 3.24 -7.54
N ARG A 66 0.85 3.74 -8.66
CA ARG A 66 1.26 3.28 -10.00
C ARG A 66 2.73 3.56 -10.28
N ASN A 67 3.24 4.73 -9.93
CA ASN A 67 4.63 5.11 -10.12
C ASN A 67 5.60 4.27 -9.27
N LYS A 68 5.15 3.84 -8.08
CA LYS A 68 5.95 3.00 -7.19
C LYS A 68 5.89 1.51 -7.56
N ALA A 69 4.85 1.10 -8.29
CA ALA A 69 4.71 -0.28 -8.74
C ALA A 69 5.85 -0.67 -9.69
N SER A 70 6.40 -1.85 -9.47
CA SER A 70 7.42 -2.48 -10.29
C SER A 70 6.88 -3.76 -10.92
N LYS A 71 7.56 -4.26 -11.97
CA LYS A 71 7.15 -5.48 -12.66
C LYS A 71 7.10 -6.68 -11.70
N GLY A 72 6.01 -7.45 -11.75
CA GLY A 72 5.87 -8.71 -11.04
C GLY A 72 6.57 -9.89 -11.73
N VAL A 73 6.44 -11.08 -11.15
CA VAL A 73 7.00 -12.35 -11.65
C VAL A 73 5.93 -13.44 -11.55
N GLY A 74 5.87 -14.33 -12.55
CA GLY A 74 4.88 -15.41 -12.57
C GLY A 74 3.45 -14.88 -12.68
N ASN A 75 2.58 -15.25 -11.74
CA ASN A 75 1.20 -14.78 -11.66
C ASN A 75 1.05 -13.38 -11.02
N VAL A 76 2.13 -12.78 -10.53
CA VAL A 76 2.12 -11.43 -9.96
C VAL A 76 2.22 -10.42 -11.10
N VAL A 77 1.24 -9.54 -11.22
CA VAL A 77 1.20 -8.46 -12.22
C VAL A 77 2.19 -7.36 -11.83
N ALA A 78 2.13 -6.92 -10.58
CA ALA A 78 2.97 -5.85 -10.06
C ALA A 78 3.39 -6.07 -8.61
N ARG A 79 4.49 -5.44 -8.22
CA ARG A 79 5.00 -5.42 -6.84
C ARG A 79 5.22 -4.00 -6.40
N ILE A 80 4.68 -3.62 -5.25
CA ILE A 80 4.98 -2.33 -4.61
C ILE A 80 5.94 -2.62 -3.44
N ASN A 81 7.14 -2.05 -3.54
CA ASN A 81 8.21 -2.25 -2.57
C ASN A 81 8.48 -0.95 -1.82
N CYS A 82 8.00 -0.85 -0.58
CA CYS A 82 8.29 0.29 0.28
C CYS A 82 8.10 -0.11 1.75
N ASN A 83 9.12 -0.69 2.37
CA ASN A 83 9.06 -1.11 3.77
C ASN A 83 8.52 -0.02 4.69
N GLU A 84 9.02 1.21 4.56
CA GLU A 84 8.61 2.33 5.42
C GLU A 84 7.11 2.63 5.33
N PHE A 85 6.56 2.65 4.11
CA PHE A 85 5.12 2.84 3.94
C PHE A 85 4.31 1.64 4.43
N ILE A 86 4.76 0.41 4.17
CA ILE A 86 4.05 -0.80 4.62
C ILE A 86 4.05 -0.91 6.15
N LEU A 87 5.15 -0.56 6.80
CA LEU A 87 5.22 -0.48 8.26
C LEU A 87 4.26 0.58 8.80
N LEU A 88 4.15 1.74 8.15
CA LEU A 88 3.14 2.73 8.50
C LEU A 88 1.71 2.16 8.40
N LEU A 89 1.41 1.40 7.32
CA LEU A 89 0.11 0.74 7.16
C LEU A 89 -0.21 -0.20 8.33
N PHE A 90 0.77 -0.96 8.81
CA PHE A 90 0.60 -1.84 9.97
C PHE A 90 0.44 -1.05 11.27
N GLU A 91 1.37 -0.15 11.57
CA GLU A 91 1.49 0.52 12.86
C GLU A 91 0.40 1.56 13.11
N LYS A 92 -0.04 2.27 12.06
CA LYS A 92 -1.02 3.37 12.18
C LYS A 92 -2.41 2.97 11.75
N TYR A 93 -2.52 2.17 10.69
CA TYR A 93 -3.79 1.98 9.99
C TYR A 93 -4.36 0.57 10.16
N GLY A 94 -3.65 -0.34 10.84
CA GLY A 94 -4.16 -1.66 11.19
C GLY A 94 -4.24 -2.65 10.02
N PHE A 95 -3.42 -2.44 8.98
CA PHE A 95 -3.22 -3.46 7.95
C PHE A 95 -2.56 -4.71 8.55
N VAL A 96 -2.76 -5.85 7.90
CA VAL A 96 -2.16 -7.12 8.28
C VAL A 96 -1.51 -7.82 7.09
N MET A 97 -0.66 -8.81 7.38
CA MET A 97 -0.09 -9.71 6.37
C MET A 97 -1.19 -10.49 5.64
N GLY A 98 -0.93 -10.88 4.39
CA GLY A 98 -1.84 -11.64 3.55
C GLY A 98 -2.77 -10.75 2.72
N ASP A 99 -3.86 -11.33 2.24
CA ASP A 99 -4.79 -10.77 1.26
C ASP A 99 -6.12 -10.28 1.84
N SER A 100 -6.33 -10.46 3.14
CA SER A 100 -7.56 -10.12 3.83
C SER A 100 -7.35 -8.97 4.80
N GLN A 101 -7.82 -7.78 4.43
CA GLN A 101 -7.77 -6.58 5.26
C GLN A 101 -9.12 -6.31 5.95
N ASN A 102 -9.10 -5.83 7.19
CA ASN A 102 -10.31 -5.40 7.88
C ASN A 102 -10.60 -3.93 7.59
N ILE A 103 -11.37 -3.68 6.54
CA ILE A 103 -11.69 -2.32 6.09
C ILE A 103 -12.39 -1.46 7.15
N THR A 104 -13.21 -2.07 8.02
CA THR A 104 -13.91 -1.34 9.08
C THR A 104 -12.92 -0.82 10.11
N SER A 105 -11.95 -1.65 10.52
CA SER A 105 -10.89 -1.23 11.44
C SER A 105 -9.97 -0.19 10.81
N ILE A 106 -9.57 -0.39 9.55
CA ILE A 106 -8.71 0.57 8.83
C ILE A 106 -9.43 1.92 8.71
N ARG A 107 -10.70 1.94 8.28
CA ARG A 107 -11.52 3.16 8.19
C ARG A 107 -11.56 3.93 9.51
N ALA A 108 -11.70 3.24 10.64
CA ALA A 108 -11.76 3.87 11.96
C ALA A 108 -10.45 4.56 12.38
N SER A 109 -9.32 4.19 11.77
CA SER A 109 -8.00 4.82 12.02
C SER A 109 -7.74 6.08 11.17
N ILE A 110 -8.60 6.36 10.19
CA ILE A 110 -8.43 7.50 9.27
C ILE A 110 -8.86 8.80 9.95
N PRO A 111 -8.06 9.88 9.89
CA PRO A 111 -8.49 11.18 10.40
C PRO A 111 -9.77 11.67 9.74
N SER A 112 -10.69 12.26 10.51
CA SER A 112 -12.02 12.65 10.03
C SER A 112 -12.01 13.55 8.79
N GLY A 113 -11.03 14.46 8.69
CA GLY A 113 -10.85 15.34 7.52
C GLY A 113 -10.52 14.62 6.20
N TYR A 114 -10.05 13.37 6.27
CA TYR A 114 -9.62 12.57 5.11
C TYR A 114 -10.48 11.32 4.87
N LEU A 115 -11.56 11.14 5.62
CA LEU A 115 -12.49 10.01 5.41
C LEU A 115 -13.06 10.01 3.99
N SER A 116 -13.37 11.18 3.44
CA SER A 116 -13.90 11.27 2.06
C SER A 116 -12.90 10.81 1.00
N ASP A 117 -11.61 11.06 1.20
CA ASP A 117 -10.55 10.60 0.31
C ASP A 117 -10.35 9.09 0.43
N PHE A 118 -10.35 8.57 1.66
CA PHE A 118 -10.32 7.14 1.91
C PHE A 118 -11.49 6.42 1.21
N GLU A 119 -12.73 6.88 1.37
CA GLU A 119 -13.89 6.26 0.70
C GLU A 119 -13.79 6.35 -0.83
N ARG A 120 -13.21 7.42 -1.37
CA ARG A 120 -12.94 7.54 -2.81
C ARG A 120 -12.02 6.42 -3.28
N GLY A 121 -10.94 6.16 -2.54
CA GLY A 121 -10.03 5.04 -2.79
C GLY A 121 -10.73 3.68 -2.72
N VAL A 122 -11.57 3.48 -1.69
CA VAL A 122 -12.38 2.26 -1.54
C VAL A 122 -13.30 2.04 -2.74
N ALA A 123 -13.90 3.11 -3.27
CA ALA A 123 -14.77 3.04 -4.45
C ALA A 123 -14.00 2.70 -5.74
N PHE A 124 -12.74 3.15 -5.86
CA PHE A 124 -11.87 2.84 -7.01
C PHE A 124 -11.29 1.43 -7.00
N ALA A 125 -11.32 0.76 -5.85
CA ALA A 125 -10.80 -0.59 -5.67
C ALA A 125 -11.77 -1.72 -6.11
N ALA A 126 -12.98 -1.35 -6.54
CA ALA A 126 -14.06 -2.26 -6.94
C ALA A 126 -13.84 -2.90 -8.31
#